data_AF-A0A4R2IEV8-F1
#
_entry.id   AF-A0A4R2IEV8-F1
#
_cell.length_a   1.000
_cell.length_b   1.000
_cell.length_c   1.000
_cell.angle_alpha   90.00
_cell.angle_beta   90.00
_cell.angle_gamma   90.00
#
_symmetry.space_group_name_H-M   'P 1'
#
loop_
_entity.id
_entity.type
_entity.pdbx_description
1 polymer ?
#
loop_
_entity_poly.entity_id
_entity_poly.type
_entity_poly.pdbx_seq_one_letter_code
_entity_poly.pdbx_strand_id
1 'polypeptide(L)'
;MAWRCLLMITAAMLSSCVDWTSIQCDGYKNVLRDDARSAQLLAWADAQIFSRTFKSSDFDPYAPAGPGRGGGNLDVEKIGLQMPELIKGYVVRSIGPDKFHPDVILVGHRGSQGILVARGELMESLRGTTVDVSRLEERHRRLAMLCYVD
;
A
#
# COMPACT_ATOMS: atom_id res chain seq x y z
N MET A 1 -38.68 43.79 -29.92
CA MET A 1 -38.60 42.32 -29.82
C MET A 1 -37.13 41.94 -29.92
N ALA A 2 -36.45 41.87 -28.77
CA ALA A 2 -35.02 41.64 -28.69
C ALA A 2 -34.73 40.14 -28.63
N TRP A 3 -33.82 39.74 -29.51
CA TRP A 3 -33.39 38.39 -29.79
C TRP A 3 -32.68 37.77 -28.58
N ARG A 4 -32.96 36.50 -28.33
CA ARG A 4 -32.39 35.63 -27.30
C ARG A 4 -30.85 35.57 -27.40
N CYS A 5 -30.16 36.15 -26.43
CA CYS A 5 -28.76 35.88 -26.15
C CYS A 5 -28.58 35.79 -24.64
N LEU A 6 -28.80 34.61 -24.05
CA LEU A 6 -28.18 34.24 -22.77
C LEU A 6 -28.35 32.74 -22.50
N LEU A 7 -27.63 31.91 -23.24
CA LEU A 7 -27.37 30.51 -22.88
C LEU A 7 -25.92 30.20 -23.23
N MET A 8 -25.01 30.75 -22.43
CA MET A 8 -23.63 30.27 -22.28
C MET A 8 -23.33 30.18 -20.80
N ILE A 9 -24.00 29.25 -20.13
CA ILE A 9 -23.59 28.76 -18.82
C ILE A 9 -23.26 27.28 -19.01
N THR A 10 -22.15 26.88 -18.39
CA THR A 10 -21.70 25.50 -18.09
C THR A 10 -21.26 24.60 -19.24
N ALA A 11 -20.00 24.71 -19.67
CA ALA A 11 -19.29 23.58 -20.30
C ALA A 11 -17.76 23.57 -20.05
N ALA A 12 -17.26 24.32 -19.05
CA ALA A 12 -15.82 24.43 -18.79
C ALA A 12 -15.35 23.78 -17.46
N MET A 13 -16.21 23.00 -16.78
CA MET A 13 -15.87 22.34 -15.51
C MET A 13 -16.09 20.82 -15.54
N LEU A 14 -15.72 20.16 -16.63
CA LEU A 14 -15.83 18.68 -16.74
C LEU A 14 -14.51 17.97 -17.11
N SER A 15 -13.38 18.66 -17.12
CA SER A 15 -12.09 18.09 -17.54
C SER A 15 -11.01 18.07 -16.47
N SER A 16 -11.38 17.90 -15.21
CA SER A 16 -10.49 17.32 -14.21
C SER A 16 -11.23 16.17 -13.53
N CYS A 17 -11.42 15.08 -14.28
CA CYS A 17 -11.40 13.76 -13.66
C CYS A 17 -10.02 13.63 -13.01
N VAL A 18 -9.92 14.17 -11.80
CA VAL A 18 -8.77 13.98 -10.94
C VAL A 18 -8.65 12.48 -10.80
N ASP A 19 -7.60 11.93 -11.37
CA ASP A 19 -7.35 10.50 -11.35
C ASP A 19 -7.05 10.12 -9.90
N TRP A 20 -8.09 9.72 -9.16
CA TRP A 20 -8.02 9.37 -7.74
C TRP A 20 -6.97 8.30 -7.47
N THR A 21 -6.67 7.48 -8.47
CA THR A 21 -5.61 6.48 -8.49
C THR A 21 -4.22 7.12 -8.38
N SER A 22 -3.97 8.20 -9.13
CA SER A 22 -2.71 8.98 -9.07
C SER A 22 -2.51 9.66 -7.71
N ILE A 23 -3.58 10.22 -7.13
CA ILE A 23 -3.51 10.96 -5.86
C ILE A 23 -3.13 10.04 -4.69
N GLN A 24 -3.60 8.79 -4.69
CA GLN A 24 -3.30 7.85 -3.60
C GLN A 24 -1.84 7.39 -3.63
N CYS A 25 -1.27 7.15 -4.81
CA CYS A 25 0.13 6.73 -4.92
C CYS A 25 1.13 7.86 -4.63
N ASP A 26 0.78 9.12 -4.92
CA ASP A 26 1.63 10.27 -4.56
C ASP A 26 1.78 10.42 -3.03
N GLY A 27 0.76 10.02 -2.26
CA GLY A 27 0.87 9.94 -0.79
C GLY A 27 1.96 8.96 -0.34
N TYR A 28 2.11 7.82 -1.02
CA TYR A 28 3.16 6.84 -0.73
C TYR A 28 4.55 7.32 -1.15
N LYS A 29 4.67 8.01 -2.29
CA LYS A 29 5.94 8.65 -2.71
C LYS A 29 6.46 9.63 -1.66
N ASN A 30 5.57 10.42 -1.06
CA ASN A 30 5.97 11.37 -0.01
C ASN A 30 6.53 10.67 1.24
N VAL A 31 6.06 9.47 1.58
CA VAL A 31 6.62 8.68 2.67
C VAL A 31 8.01 8.16 2.31
N LEU A 32 8.21 7.71 1.07
CA LEU A 32 9.49 7.16 0.59
C LEU A 32 10.59 8.22 0.43
N ARG A 33 10.21 9.44 0.03
CA ARG A 33 11.15 10.55 -0.19
C ARG A 33 11.56 11.29 1.09
N ASP A 34 10.81 11.11 2.17
CA ASP A 34 11.07 11.71 3.48
C ASP A 34 11.71 10.67 4.40
N ASP A 35 12.99 10.84 4.70
CA ASP A 35 13.78 9.91 5.53
C ASP A 35 13.17 9.70 6.93
N ALA A 36 12.58 10.75 7.52
CA ALA A 36 11.98 10.65 8.85
C ALA A 36 10.70 9.80 8.81
N ARG A 37 9.86 9.99 7.79
CA ARG A 37 8.64 9.18 7.58
C ARG A 37 8.99 7.74 7.24
N SER A 38 9.98 7.53 6.38
CA SER A 38 10.50 6.19 6.05
C SER A 38 11.02 5.47 7.29
N ALA A 39 11.82 6.16 8.11
CA ALA A 39 12.32 5.59 9.37
C ALA A 39 11.19 5.26 10.35
N GLN A 40 10.16 6.12 10.45
CA GLN A 40 9.00 5.87 11.30
C GLN A 40 8.20 4.65 10.84
N LEU A 41 7.99 4.49 9.53
CA LEU A 41 7.33 3.32 8.95
C LEU A 41 8.11 2.02 9.22
N LEU A 42 9.44 2.06 9.04
CA LEU A 42 10.31 0.91 9.30
C LEU A 42 10.30 0.52 10.77
N ALA A 43 10.44 1.49 11.67
CA ALA A 43 10.38 1.25 13.11
C ALA A 43 9.04 0.65 13.55
N TRP A 44 7.93 1.15 12.97
CA TRP A 44 6.61 0.57 13.19
C TRP A 44 6.52 -0.88 12.70
N ALA A 45 6.98 -1.18 11.48
CA ALA A 45 6.89 -2.52 10.91
C ALA A 45 7.75 -3.52 11.72
N ASP A 46 8.95 -3.11 12.12
CA ASP A 46 9.83 -3.91 12.96
C ASP A 46 9.19 -4.23 14.32
N ALA A 47 8.61 -3.22 14.98
CA ALA A 47 8.03 -3.36 16.31
C ALA A 47 6.70 -4.11 16.32
N GLN A 48 5.84 -3.88 15.32
CA GLN A 48 4.45 -4.34 15.33
C GLN A 48 4.20 -5.57 14.46
N ILE A 49 5.03 -5.83 13.44
CA ILE A 49 4.80 -6.90 12.48
C ILE A 49 5.93 -7.93 12.54
N PHE A 50 7.17 -7.53 12.25
CA PHE A 50 8.28 -8.48 12.08
C PHE A 50 8.77 -9.12 13.38
N SER A 51 8.43 -8.52 14.53
CA SER A 51 8.65 -9.07 15.87
C SER A 51 7.64 -10.15 16.27
N ARG A 52 6.56 -10.34 15.50
CA ARG A 52 5.43 -11.22 15.84
C ARG A 52 5.40 -12.47 14.97
N THR A 53 4.77 -13.51 15.52
CA THR A 53 4.31 -14.68 14.77
C THR A 53 2.79 -14.63 14.69
N PHE A 54 2.25 -14.72 13.48
CA PHE A 54 0.80 -14.72 13.26
C PHE A 54 0.25 -16.14 13.23
N LYS A 55 -1.06 -16.26 13.41
CA LYS A 55 -1.83 -17.52 13.33
C LYS A 55 -2.95 -17.36 12.33
N SER A 56 -3.51 -18.48 11.85
CA SER A 56 -4.53 -18.44 10.77
C SER A 56 -5.73 -17.56 11.08
N SER A 57 -6.09 -17.41 12.36
CA SER A 57 -7.17 -16.53 12.80
C SER A 57 -6.89 -15.04 12.61
N ASP A 58 -5.62 -14.63 12.47
CA ASP A 58 -5.21 -13.24 12.41
C ASP A 58 -5.39 -12.63 11.00
N PHE A 59 -5.78 -13.48 10.04
CA PHE A 59 -5.98 -13.10 8.64
C PHE A 59 -7.46 -12.98 8.34
N ASP A 60 -7.81 -11.96 7.56
CA ASP A 60 -9.15 -11.80 7.00
C ASP A 60 -9.37 -12.87 5.91
N PRO A 61 -10.31 -13.82 6.09
CA PRO A 61 -10.58 -14.87 5.11
C PRO A 61 -11.35 -14.37 3.88
N TYR A 62 -11.92 -13.17 3.93
CA TYR A 62 -12.70 -12.56 2.85
C TYR A 62 -11.91 -11.53 2.06
N ALA A 63 -10.67 -11.28 2.46
CA ALA A 63 -9.82 -10.29 1.83
C ALA A 63 -9.52 -10.68 0.36
N PRO A 64 -9.57 -9.71 -0.58
CA PRO A 64 -9.28 -10.00 -1.97
C PRO A 64 -7.84 -10.48 -2.15
N ALA A 65 -7.63 -11.25 -3.22
CA ALA A 65 -6.30 -11.66 -3.62
C ALA A 65 -5.40 -10.43 -3.85
N GLY A 66 -4.13 -10.58 -3.52
CA GLY A 66 -3.13 -9.53 -3.64
C GLY A 66 -1.75 -10.10 -3.97
N PRO A 67 -0.72 -9.24 -4.07
CA PRO A 67 0.64 -9.63 -4.41
C PRO A 67 1.21 -10.58 -3.36
N GLY A 68 2.12 -11.46 -3.79
CA GLY A 68 2.68 -12.49 -2.94
C GLY A 68 1.77 -13.71 -2.78
N ARG A 69 2.08 -14.77 -3.53
CA ARG A 69 1.51 -16.12 -3.38
C ARG A 69 1.67 -16.59 -1.93
N GLY A 70 0.62 -17.19 -1.38
CA GLY A 70 0.62 -17.69 0.00
C GLY A 70 0.44 -16.62 1.08
N GLY A 71 0.52 -15.34 0.71
CA GLY A 71 0.26 -14.20 1.58
C GLY A 71 -1.22 -14.04 1.96
N GLY A 72 -1.47 -13.23 2.98
CA GLY A 72 -2.80 -12.93 3.49
C GLY A 72 -2.88 -11.52 4.07
N ASN A 73 -4.07 -10.93 4.01
CA ASN A 73 -4.34 -9.64 4.64
C ASN A 73 -4.59 -9.88 6.13
N LEU A 74 -3.86 -9.17 6.97
CA LEU A 74 -4.05 -9.17 8.41
C LEU A 74 -5.34 -8.41 8.75
N ASP A 75 -6.12 -8.98 9.65
CA ASP A 75 -7.25 -8.31 10.27
C ASP A 75 -6.72 -7.38 11.38
N VAL A 76 -6.41 -6.15 10.97
CA VAL A 76 -5.76 -5.11 11.78
C VAL A 76 -6.51 -4.85 13.08
N GLU A 77 -7.85 -4.83 13.04
CA GLU A 77 -8.70 -4.58 14.22
C GLU A 77 -8.62 -5.76 15.19
N LYS A 78 -8.77 -6.98 14.67
CA LYS A 78 -8.73 -8.20 15.48
C LYS A 78 -7.42 -8.41 16.22
N ILE A 79 -6.30 -8.11 15.56
CA ILE A 79 -4.97 -8.26 16.16
C ILE A 79 -4.52 -7.03 16.97
N GLY A 80 -5.36 -5.99 17.05
CA GLY A 80 -5.06 -4.75 17.77
C GLY A 80 -3.85 -4.01 17.20
N LEU A 81 -3.66 -4.05 15.89
CA LEU A 81 -2.54 -3.38 15.23
C LEU A 81 -2.82 -1.88 15.11
N GLN A 82 -2.03 -1.07 15.82
CA GLN A 82 -2.11 0.39 15.70
C GLN A 82 -1.37 0.83 14.45
N MET A 83 -2.08 1.40 13.47
CA MET A 83 -1.50 1.87 12.21
C MET A 83 -0.70 3.17 12.41
N PRO A 84 0.42 3.37 11.68
CA PRO A 84 1.18 4.61 11.78
C PRO A 84 0.41 5.74 11.08
N GLU A 85 0.32 6.92 11.69
CA GLU A 85 -0.47 8.06 11.17
C GLU A 85 -0.05 8.51 9.76
N LEU A 86 1.19 8.21 9.38
CA LEU A 86 1.77 8.56 8.08
C LEU A 86 1.22 7.74 6.90
N ILE A 87 0.69 6.54 7.16
CA ILE A 87 0.00 5.73 6.14
C ILE A 87 -1.46 5.61 6.53
N LYS A 88 -2.32 6.29 5.78
CA LYS A 88 -3.75 5.99 5.79
C LYS A 88 -3.95 4.67 5.04
N GLY A 89 -4.40 3.63 5.72
CA GLY A 89 -4.49 2.29 5.12
C GLY A 89 -5.50 1.38 5.79
N TYR A 90 -6.18 0.59 4.96
CA TYR A 90 -7.21 -0.38 5.31
C TYR A 90 -6.69 -1.83 5.24
N VAL A 91 -5.43 -2.03 4.81
CA VAL A 91 -4.82 -3.35 4.62
C VAL A 91 -3.36 -3.36 5.06
N VAL A 92 -3.00 -4.41 5.82
CA VAL A 92 -1.61 -4.86 6.00
C VAL A 92 -1.54 -6.28 5.48
N ARG A 93 -0.80 -6.52 4.40
CA ARG A 93 -0.71 -7.83 3.75
C ARG A 93 0.65 -8.46 3.99
N SER A 94 0.68 -9.67 4.52
CA SER A 94 1.87 -10.52 4.54
C SER A 94 2.23 -10.99 3.13
N ILE A 95 3.52 -10.92 2.79
CA ILE A 95 4.07 -11.35 1.51
C ILE A 95 5.29 -12.23 1.80
N GLY A 96 5.30 -13.42 1.21
CA GLY A 96 6.36 -14.39 1.45
C GLY A 96 5.84 -15.82 1.34
N PRO A 97 6.76 -16.81 1.32
CA PRO A 97 6.39 -18.23 1.35
C PRO A 97 5.73 -18.64 2.67
N ASP A 98 6.04 -17.94 3.78
CA ASP A 98 5.41 -18.12 5.07
C ASP A 98 4.67 -16.83 5.48
N LYS A 99 3.33 -16.86 5.45
CA LYS A 99 2.52 -15.72 5.88
C LYS A 99 2.52 -15.51 7.40
N PHE A 100 2.86 -16.53 8.19
CA PHE A 100 2.87 -16.45 9.65
C PHE A 100 4.13 -15.74 10.16
N HIS A 101 5.21 -15.75 9.37
CA HIS A 101 6.46 -15.05 9.59
C HIS A 101 6.82 -14.22 8.35
N PRO A 102 6.14 -13.08 8.13
CA PRO A 102 6.37 -12.31 6.92
C PRO A 102 7.80 -11.75 6.87
N ASP A 103 8.41 -11.83 5.69
CA ASP A 103 9.66 -11.13 5.34
C ASP A 103 9.39 -9.83 4.62
N VAL A 104 8.23 -9.71 3.96
CA VAL A 104 7.73 -8.48 3.34
C VAL A 104 6.29 -8.28 3.74
N ILE A 105 5.89 -7.03 3.91
CA ILE A 105 4.48 -6.64 3.98
C ILE A 105 4.16 -5.56 2.96
N LEU A 106 2.90 -5.50 2.53
CA LEU A 106 2.33 -4.33 1.88
C LEU A 106 1.48 -3.57 2.91
N VAL A 107 1.68 -2.25 3.01
CA VAL A 107 0.88 -1.36 3.86
C VAL A 107 0.23 -0.31 2.97
N GLY A 108 -1.10 -0.21 2.98
CA GLY A 108 -1.80 0.73 2.09
C GLY A 108 -3.31 0.61 2.07
N HIS A 109 -3.91 1.15 1.00
CA HIS A 109 -5.36 1.32 0.88
C HIS A 109 -6.04 0.14 0.15
N ARG A 110 -5.33 -0.55 -0.76
CA ARG A 110 -5.86 -1.69 -1.53
C ARG A 110 -4.81 -2.78 -1.66
N GLY A 111 -5.26 -4.00 -1.98
CA GLY A 111 -4.39 -5.16 -2.11
C GLY A 111 -3.20 -4.95 -3.06
N SER A 112 -3.26 -4.02 -4.00
CA SER A 112 -2.23 -3.76 -5.00
C SER A 112 -1.69 -2.31 -5.02
N GLN A 113 -2.02 -1.50 -3.99
CA GLN A 113 -1.59 -0.10 -3.89
C GLN A 113 -1.09 0.22 -2.48
N GLY A 114 0.20 0.50 -2.34
CA GLY A 114 0.82 0.76 -1.05
C GLY A 114 2.35 0.78 -1.07
N ILE A 115 2.93 0.70 0.12
CA ILE A 115 4.37 0.59 0.32
C ILE A 115 4.69 -0.85 0.72
N LEU A 116 5.58 -1.48 -0.03
CA LEU A 116 6.24 -2.70 0.40
C LEU A 116 7.30 -2.35 1.43
N VAL A 117 7.27 -3.05 2.55
CA VAL A 117 8.23 -2.94 3.65
C VAL A 117 8.83 -4.31 3.88
N ALA A 118 10.15 -4.43 3.82
CA ALA A 118 10.88 -5.66 4.04
C ALA A 118 11.56 -5.70 5.41
N ARG A 119 11.65 -6.89 6.01
CA ARG A 119 12.42 -7.15 7.24
C ARG A 119 13.91 -6.89 7.03
N GLY A 120 14.44 -7.33 5.89
CA GLY A 120 15.82 -7.12 5.46
C GLY A 120 15.89 -6.27 4.18
N GLU A 121 16.91 -6.53 3.36
CA GLU A 121 17.00 -5.93 2.02
C GLU A 121 15.80 -6.38 1.16
N LEU A 122 15.17 -5.43 0.47
CA LEU A 122 13.89 -5.65 -0.20
C LEU A 122 13.98 -6.70 -1.31
N MET A 123 14.98 -6.60 -2.18
CA MET A 123 15.08 -7.49 -3.34
C MET A 123 15.38 -8.94 -2.92
N GLU A 124 16.17 -9.12 -1.86
CA GLU A 124 16.40 -10.39 -1.21
C GLU A 124 15.12 -10.96 -0.57
N SER A 125 14.39 -10.14 0.18
CA SER A 125 13.16 -10.55 0.86
C SER A 125 12.02 -10.88 -0.13
N LEU A 126 12.07 -10.33 -1.34
CA LEU A 126 11.12 -10.65 -2.42
C LEU A 126 11.49 -11.91 -3.21
N ARG A 127 12.67 -12.53 -3.00
CA ARG A 127 13.03 -13.77 -3.70
C ARG A 127 12.05 -14.88 -3.37
N GLY A 128 11.60 -15.60 -4.40
CA GLY A 128 10.62 -16.69 -4.25
C GLY A 128 9.18 -16.22 -4.05
N THR A 129 8.91 -14.91 -4.08
CA THR A 129 7.55 -14.37 -4.09
C THR A 129 7.04 -14.19 -5.53
N THR A 130 5.72 -13.99 -5.69
CA THR A 130 5.11 -13.66 -6.99
C THR A 130 4.93 -12.17 -7.21
N VAL A 131 5.62 -11.32 -6.45
CA VAL A 131 5.60 -9.88 -6.67
C VAL A 131 6.39 -9.58 -7.94
N ASP A 132 5.77 -8.93 -8.92
CA ASP A 132 6.46 -8.47 -10.13
C ASP A 132 7.37 -7.29 -9.80
N VAL A 133 8.67 -7.55 -9.69
CA VAL A 133 9.69 -6.56 -9.33
C VAL A 133 9.83 -5.44 -10.37
N SER A 134 9.39 -5.67 -11.61
CA SER A 134 9.45 -4.64 -12.67
C SER A 134 8.46 -3.50 -12.42
N ARG A 135 7.41 -3.76 -11.63
CA ARG A 135 6.36 -2.80 -11.26
C ARG A 135 6.63 -2.07 -9.95
N LEU A 136 7.80 -2.31 -9.34
CA LEU A 136 8.22 -1.58 -8.15
C LEU A 136 8.75 -0.20 -8.54
N GLU A 137 8.05 0.81 -8.07
CA GLU A 137 8.44 2.21 -8.17
C GLU A 137 9.19 2.65 -6.90
N GLU A 138 10.04 3.68 -7.03
CA GLU A 138 10.77 4.35 -5.92
C GLU A 138 11.30 3.39 -4.84
N ARG A 139 12.48 2.80 -5.08
CA ARG A 139 13.06 1.76 -4.22
C ARG A 139 14.12 2.33 -3.29
N HIS A 140 14.00 2.03 -2.00
CA HIS A 140 14.89 2.51 -0.95
C HIS A 140 15.22 1.40 0.04
N ARG A 141 16.32 0.65 -0.19
CA ARG A 141 16.85 -0.45 0.66
C ARG A 141 15.80 -1.49 1.07
N ARG A 142 14.98 -1.17 2.08
CA ARG A 142 13.92 -2.02 2.66
C ARG A 142 12.51 -1.66 2.18
N LEU A 143 12.36 -0.59 1.42
CA LEU A 143 11.08 -0.03 1.01
C LEU A 143 10.96 0.04 -0.52
N ALA A 144 9.75 -0.14 -1.04
CA ALA A 144 9.39 0.24 -2.41
C ALA A 144 7.91 0.59 -2.50
N MET A 145 7.54 1.37 -3.51
CA MET A 145 6.14 1.60 -3.82
C MET A 145 5.61 0.53 -4.78
N LEU A 146 4.37 0.12 -4.53
CA LEU A 146 3.58 -0.72 -5.41
C LEU A 146 2.32 0.05 -5.78
N CYS A 147 2.15 0.38 -7.06
CA CYS A 147 0.99 1.11 -7.55
C CYS A 147 0.43 0.41 -8.80
N TYR A 148 -0.30 -0.70 -8.62
CA TYR A 148 -1.04 -1.28 -9.75
C TYR A 148 -2.26 -0.41 -10.03
N VAL A 149 -2.36 0.07 -11.26
CA VAL A 149 -3.63 0.50 -11.84
C VAL A 149 -4.15 -0.74 -12.56
N ASP A 150 -5.14 -1.40 -11.97
CA ASP A 150 -5.93 -2.41 -12.68
C ASP A 150 -6.88 -1.73 -13.67
#